data_AF-A0A8T9DGZ8-F1
#
_entry.id   AF-A0A8T9DGZ8-F1
#
_cell.length_a   1.000
_cell.length_b   1.000
_cell.length_c   1.000
_cell.angle_alpha   90.00
_cell.angle_beta   90.00
_cell.angle_gamma   90.00
#
_symmetry.space_group_name_H-M   'P 1'
#
loop_
_entity.id
_entity.type
_entity.pdbx_description
1 polymer ?
#
loop_
_entity_poly.entity_id
_entity_poly.type
_entity_poly.pdbx_seq_one_letter_code
_entity_poly.pdbx_strand_id
1 'polypeptide(L)'
;MPKGDLVFPNGSGNVERLSNIVQRGYNPAQVVAGVTNKDGKAKYGMHALRHFFASWLINRPADGGLGLPLKTVQERMGHSSVAITGDVYSHLFPRGDDSAELAAGVNSILG
;
A
#
# COMPACT_ATOMS: atom_id res chain seq x y z
N MET A 1 10.58 30.43 11.27
CA MET A 1 10.63 29.87 9.90
C MET A 1 11.40 28.55 9.97
N PRO A 2 11.02 27.50 9.23
CA PRO A 2 11.80 26.27 9.15
C PRO A 2 13.25 26.57 8.73
N LYS A 3 14.22 25.82 9.23
CA LYS A 3 15.60 25.91 8.74
C LYS A 3 15.71 25.07 7.47
N GLY A 4 15.71 25.73 6.31
CA GLY A 4 15.75 25.10 4.97
C GLY A 4 14.37 24.85 4.35
N ASP A 5 14.34 24.45 3.08
CA ASP A 5 13.14 24.19 2.25
C ASP A 5 12.46 22.84 2.58
N LEU A 6 12.33 22.52 3.87
CA LEU A 6 11.69 21.27 4.31
C LEU A 6 10.17 21.38 4.21
N VAL A 7 9.55 20.42 3.51
CA VAL A 7 8.09 20.30 3.43
C VAL A 7 7.47 19.80 4.75
N PHE A 8 8.20 18.93 5.47
CA PHE A 8 7.76 18.35 6.75
C PHE A 8 8.80 18.56 7.86
N PRO A 9 8.95 19.80 8.37
CA PRO A 9 9.84 20.09 9.48
C PRO A 9 9.19 19.70 10.82
N ASN A 10 10.02 19.46 11.83
CA ASN A 10 9.57 19.39 13.22
C ASN A 10 9.23 20.78 13.78
N GLY A 11 8.69 20.84 15.00
CA GLY A 11 8.30 22.09 15.65
C GLY A 11 9.44 23.11 15.85
N SER A 12 10.70 22.70 15.76
CA SER A 12 11.87 23.58 15.80
C SER A 12 12.41 23.94 14.41
N GLY A 13 11.73 23.52 13.35
CA GLY A 13 12.14 23.80 11.96
C GLY A 13 13.21 22.87 11.40
N ASN A 14 13.59 21.80 12.09
CA ASN A 14 14.60 20.83 11.62
C ASN A 14 13.93 19.59 10.98
N VAL A 15 14.73 18.66 10.45
CA VAL A 15 14.23 17.37 9.94
C VAL A 15 13.50 16.61 11.04
N GLU A 16 12.29 16.14 10.74
CA GLU A 16 11.53 15.30 11.66
C GLU A 16 12.09 13.87 11.70
N ARG A 17 12.12 13.28 12.90
CA ARG A 17 12.59 11.90 13.10
C ARG A 17 11.43 10.94 12.99
N LEU A 18 11.64 9.82 12.28
CA LEU A 18 10.65 8.76 12.14
C LEU A 18 10.11 8.26 13.48
N SER A 19 10.97 8.12 14.50
CA SER A 19 10.57 7.68 15.84
C SER A 19 9.56 8.63 16.49
N ASN A 20 9.71 9.95 16.28
CA ASN A 20 8.77 10.94 16.80
C ASN A 20 7.42 10.84 16.09
N ILE A 21 7.43 10.70 14.76
CA ILE A 21 6.20 10.53 13.95
C ILE A 21 5.43 9.30 14.43
N VAL A 22 6.15 8.19 14.63
CA VAL A 22 5.56 6.92 15.09
C VAL A 22 4.99 7.06 16.49
N GLN A 23 5.80 7.54 17.43
CA GLN A 23 5.43 7.52 18.84
C GLN A 23 4.37 8.57 19.18
N ARG A 24 4.42 9.74 18.53
CA ARG A 24 3.54 10.88 18.86
C ARG A 24 2.29 10.93 18.01
N GLY A 25 2.36 10.47 16.76
CA GLY A 25 1.23 10.53 15.82
C GLY A 25 0.64 9.16 15.52
N TYR A 26 1.44 8.28 14.92
CA TYR A 26 0.91 7.07 14.29
C TYR A 26 0.41 6.02 15.29
N ASN A 27 1.16 5.75 16.36
CA ASN A 27 0.76 4.76 17.36
C ASN A 27 -0.51 5.20 18.12
N PRO A 28 -0.61 6.45 18.64
CA PRO A 28 -1.85 6.93 19.25
C PRO A 28 -3.05 6.87 18.31
N ALA A 29 -2.87 7.27 17.04
CA ALA A 29 -3.95 7.22 16.04
C ALA A 29 -4.48 5.79 15.83
N GLN A 30 -3.59 4.79 15.76
CA GLN A 30 -4.00 3.39 15.67
C GLN A 30 -4.80 2.93 16.89
N VAL A 31 -4.38 3.32 18.10
CA VAL A 31 -5.09 2.96 19.34
C VAL A 31 -6.48 3.58 19.38
N VAL A 32 -6.60 4.87 19.05
CA VAL A 32 -7.90 5.56 19.00
C VAL A 32 -8.82 4.94 17.93
N ALA A 33 -8.26 4.51 16.80
CA ALA A 33 -9.02 3.84 15.73
C ALA A 33 -9.34 2.37 16.02
N GLY A 34 -8.95 1.82 17.18
CA GLY A 34 -9.13 0.40 17.52
C GLY A 34 -8.26 -0.57 16.71
N VAL A 35 -7.25 -0.07 16.01
CA VAL A 35 -6.28 -0.86 15.23
C VAL A 35 -5.15 -1.33 16.15
N THR A 36 -5.50 -2.16 17.11
CA THR A 36 -4.58 -2.64 18.16
C THR A 36 -4.30 -4.13 18.07
N ASN A 37 -3.18 -4.55 18.66
CA ASN A 37 -2.90 -5.95 18.94
C ASN A 37 -3.69 -6.42 20.19
N LYS A 38 -3.46 -7.67 20.61
CA LYS A 38 -4.13 -8.29 21.78
C LYS A 38 -3.85 -7.57 23.11
N ASP A 39 -2.75 -6.81 23.18
CA ASP A 39 -2.34 -6.06 24.37
C ASP A 39 -2.84 -4.60 24.36
N GLY A 40 -3.69 -4.23 23.40
CA GLY A 40 -4.19 -2.86 23.24
C GLY A 40 -3.16 -1.87 22.68
N LYS A 41 -2.02 -2.34 22.18
CA LYS A 41 -0.98 -1.50 21.56
C LYS A 41 -1.20 -1.36 20.07
N ALA A 42 -0.67 -0.28 19.48
CA ALA A 42 -0.68 -0.06 18.04
C ALA A 42 -0.20 -1.31 17.28
N LYS A 43 -0.99 -1.74 16.30
CA LYS A 43 -0.79 -3.04 15.64
C LYS A 43 0.31 -3.02 14.56
N TYR A 44 0.51 -1.89 13.89
CA TYR A 44 1.32 -1.80 12.69
C TYR A 44 2.41 -0.71 12.79
N GLY A 45 3.53 -0.93 12.10
CA GLY A 45 4.59 0.06 11.90
C GLY A 45 4.40 0.89 10.62
N MET A 46 5.23 1.91 10.40
CA MET A 46 5.08 2.85 9.26
C MET A 46 5.18 2.16 7.89
N HIS A 47 6.02 1.13 7.76
CA HIS A 47 6.12 0.37 6.51
C HIS A 47 4.83 -0.37 6.13
N ALA A 48 3.94 -0.64 7.09
CA ALA A 48 2.64 -1.23 6.79
C ALA A 48 1.79 -0.31 5.90
N LEU A 49 1.93 1.02 6.00
CA LEU A 49 1.24 1.97 5.11
C LEU A 49 1.71 1.81 3.66
N ARG A 50 3.02 1.59 3.46
CA ARG A 50 3.60 1.33 2.13
C ARG A 50 3.09 0.01 1.55
N HIS A 51 3.00 -1.04 2.38
CA HIS A 51 2.40 -2.31 1.94
C HIS A 51 0.91 -2.18 1.64
N PHE A 52 0.15 -1.51 2.51
CA PHE A 52 -1.26 -1.23 2.30
C PHE A 52 -1.49 -0.49 0.98
N PHE A 53 -0.71 0.56 0.71
CA PHE A 53 -0.81 1.30 -0.55
C PHE A 53 -0.59 0.39 -1.76
N ALA A 54 0.48 -0.43 -1.75
CA ALA A 54 0.73 -1.36 -2.85
C ALA A 54 -0.40 -2.39 -3.03
N SER A 55 -0.86 -3.00 -1.94
CA SER A 55 -1.97 -3.96 -1.98
C SER A 55 -3.25 -3.32 -2.51
N TRP A 56 -3.55 -2.08 -2.09
CA TRP A 56 -4.70 -1.33 -2.57
C TRP A 56 -4.60 -0.98 -4.06
N LEU A 57 -3.41 -0.61 -4.55
CA LEU A 57 -3.21 -0.38 -5.98
C LEU A 57 -3.46 -1.64 -6.82
N ILE A 58 -3.07 -2.82 -6.30
CA ILE A 58 -3.15 -4.11 -7.01
C ILE A 58 -4.56 -4.70 -6.96
N ASN A 59 -5.21 -4.69 -5.80
CA ASN A 59 -6.51 -5.32 -5.62
C ASN A 59 -7.54 -4.81 -6.62
N ARG A 60 -8.42 -5.70 -7.08
CA ARG A 60 -9.47 -5.33 -8.04
C ARG A 60 -10.42 -4.29 -7.43
N PRO A 61 -11.06 -3.43 -8.24
CA PRO A 61 -12.11 -2.52 -7.75
C PRO A 61 -13.22 -3.22 -6.98
N ALA A 62 -13.60 -4.43 -7.38
CA ALA A 62 -14.58 -5.26 -6.68
C ALA A 62 -14.15 -5.67 -5.25
N ASP A 63 -12.83 -5.76 -5.01
CA ASP A 63 -12.24 -6.07 -3.70
C ASP A 63 -11.79 -4.80 -2.95
N GLY A 64 -12.20 -3.62 -3.43
CA GLY A 64 -11.91 -2.32 -2.81
C GLY A 64 -10.57 -1.67 -3.20
N GLY A 65 -9.87 -2.18 -4.21
CA GLY A 65 -8.63 -1.61 -4.74
C GLY A 65 -8.77 -0.83 -6.05
N LEU A 66 -7.66 -0.58 -6.74
CA LEU A 66 -7.63 0.12 -8.04
C LEU A 66 -7.43 -0.80 -9.26
N GLY A 67 -7.00 -2.05 -9.07
CA GLY A 67 -6.78 -3.03 -10.14
C GLY A 67 -5.68 -2.63 -11.14
N LEU A 68 -4.65 -1.91 -10.68
CA LEU A 68 -3.62 -1.39 -11.57
C LEU A 68 -2.64 -2.48 -12.04
N PRO A 69 -2.11 -2.36 -13.27
CA PRO A 69 -1.05 -3.23 -13.75
C PRO A 69 0.20 -3.19 -12.86
N LEU A 70 0.86 -4.34 -12.66
CA LEU A 70 2.06 -4.46 -11.82
C LEU A 70 3.17 -3.48 -12.20
N LYS A 71 3.33 -3.17 -13.49
CA LYS A 71 4.33 -2.21 -13.97
C LYS A 71 4.05 -0.79 -13.46
N THR A 72 2.79 -0.35 -13.50
CA THR A 72 2.37 0.94 -12.95
C THR A 72 2.55 0.97 -11.43
N VAL A 73 2.24 -0.13 -10.74
CA VAL A 73 2.47 -0.24 -9.30
C VAL A 73 3.96 -0.16 -8.98
N GLN A 74 4.82 -0.86 -9.72
CA GLN A 74 6.28 -0.79 -9.58
C GLN A 74 6.79 0.66 -9.66
N GLU A 75 6.35 1.42 -10.66
CA GLU A 75 6.74 2.81 -10.87
C GLU A 75 6.28 3.71 -9.72
N ARG A 76 5.01 3.60 -9.30
CA ARG A 76 4.46 4.37 -8.18
C ARG A 76 5.13 4.03 -6.84
N MET A 77 5.55 2.79 -6.68
CA MET A 77 6.29 2.34 -5.51
C MET A 77 7.78 2.73 -5.58
N GLY A 78 8.31 3.04 -6.76
CA GLY A 78 9.74 3.28 -6.96
C GLY A 78 10.59 2.03 -6.78
N HIS A 79 10.06 0.84 -7.09
CA HIS A 79 10.86 -0.39 -7.09
C HIS A 79 11.75 -0.44 -8.33
N SER A 80 13.00 -0.87 -8.15
CA SER A 80 13.99 -0.95 -9.24
C SER A 80 13.63 -1.99 -10.30
N SER A 81 12.82 -3.00 -9.96
CA SER A 81 12.33 -4.00 -10.89
C SER A 81 10.88 -4.42 -10.57
N VAL A 82 10.16 -4.89 -11.59
CA VAL A 82 8.80 -5.42 -11.42
C VAL A 82 8.79 -6.70 -10.60
N ALA A 83 9.87 -7.49 -10.64
CA ALA A 83 10.04 -8.71 -9.86
C ALA A 83 9.85 -8.45 -8.36
N ILE A 84 10.43 -7.37 -7.81
CA ILE A 84 10.23 -6.98 -6.40
C ILE A 84 8.73 -6.82 -6.06
N THR A 85 7.95 -6.26 -6.98
CA THR A 85 6.51 -6.07 -6.77
C THR A 85 5.76 -7.40 -6.92
N GLY A 86 6.11 -8.19 -7.93
CA GLY A 86 5.55 -9.52 -8.15
C GLY A 86 5.81 -10.48 -6.98
N ASP A 87 7.06 -10.56 -6.51
CA ASP A 87 7.45 -11.47 -5.42
C ASP A 87 6.71 -11.15 -4.13
N VAL A 88 6.51 -9.87 -3.81
CA VAL A 88 5.85 -9.45 -2.57
C VAL A 88 4.32 -9.55 -2.66
N TYR A 89 3.72 -9.26 -3.82
CA TYR A 89 2.26 -9.10 -3.93
C TYR A 89 1.56 -10.08 -4.87
N SER A 90 2.28 -11.04 -5.47
CA SER A 90 1.71 -12.04 -6.39
C SER A 90 0.55 -12.84 -5.77
N HIS A 91 0.52 -12.98 -4.44
CA HIS A 91 -0.54 -13.67 -3.73
C HIS A 91 -1.91 -12.96 -3.80
N LEU A 92 -1.95 -11.69 -4.24
CA LEU A 92 -3.20 -10.93 -4.40
C LEU A 92 -3.92 -11.24 -5.71
N PHE A 93 -3.23 -11.86 -6.67
CA PHE A 93 -3.86 -12.25 -7.92
C PHE A 93 -4.67 -13.54 -7.73
N PRO A 94 -5.89 -13.61 -8.27
CA PRO A 94 -6.68 -14.83 -8.25
C PRO A 94 -5.85 -16.00 -8.80
N ARG A 95 -5.81 -17.11 -8.06
CA ARG A 95 -5.32 -18.39 -8.57
C ARG A 95 -6.54 -19.19 -9.00
N GLY A 96 -7.06 -18.91 -10.20
CA GLY A 96 -8.30 -19.49 -10.71
C GLY A 96 -8.14 -20.02 -12.13
N ASP A 97 -9.07 -20.90 -12.53
CA ASP A 97 -9.24 -21.28 -13.92
C ASP A 97 -9.98 -20.15 -14.65
N ASP A 98 -9.20 -19.28 -15.31
CA ASP A 98 -9.71 -18.14 -16.08
C ASP A 98 -10.44 -18.60 -17.37
N SER A 99 -10.67 -19.91 -17.57
CA SER A 99 -11.33 -20.48 -18.74
C SER A 99 -12.70 -19.87 -19.04
N ALA A 100 -13.50 -19.58 -18.01
CA ALA A 100 -14.82 -18.96 -18.18
C ALA A 100 -14.72 -17.50 -18.65
N GLU A 101 -13.76 -16.74 -18.13
CA GLU A 101 -13.52 -15.35 -18.50
C GLU A 101 -12.91 -15.26 -19.90
N LEU A 102 -12.01 -16.20 -20.24
CA LEU A 102 -11.48 -16.39 -21.58
C LEU A 102 -12.58 -16.78 -22.59
N ALA A 103 -13.46 -17.72 -22.24
CA ALA A 103 -14.57 -18.13 -23.11
C ALA A 103 -15.55 -16.97 -23.38
N ALA A 104 -15.84 -16.16 -22.36
CA ALA A 104 -16.65 -14.95 -22.52
C ALA A 104 -15.95 -13.93 -23.44
N GLY A 105 -14.65 -13.72 -23.29
CA GLY A 105 -13.85 -12.87 -24.17
C GLY A 105 -13.84 -13.37 -25.62
N VAL A 106 -13.64 -14.67 -25.84
CA VAL A 106 -13.66 -15.30 -27.17
C VAL A 106 -15.03 -15.13 -27.84
N ASN A 107 -16.12 -15.40 -27.13
CA ASN A 107 -17.47 -15.21 -27.68
C ASN A 107 -17.75 -13.73 -28.03
N SER A 108 -17.23 -12.78 -27.25
CA SER A 108 -17.38 -11.34 -27.56
C SER A 108 -16.65 -10.91 -28.85
N ILE A 109 -15.61 -11.65 -29.25
CA ILE A 109 -14.86 -11.40 -30.48
C ILE A 109 -15.51 -12.12 -31.67
N LEU A 110 -16.11 -13.28 -31.45
CA LEU A 110 -16.63 -14.14 -32.51
C LEU A 110 -18.12 -13.90 -32.86
N GLY A 111 -18.88 -13.20 -32.01
CA GLY A 111 -20.30 -12.88 -32.25
C GLY A 111 -21.25 -13.92 -31.67
#